data_AF-A0A1Y3MYR7-F1
#
_entry.id   AF-A0A1Y3MYR7-F1
#
_cell.length_a   1.000
_cell.length_b   1.000
_cell.length_c   1.000
_cell.angle_alpha   90.00
_cell.angle_beta   90.00
_cell.angle_gamma   90.00
#
_symmetry.space_group_name_H-M   'P 1'
#
loop_
_entity.id
_entity.type
_entity.pdbx_description
1 polymer ?
#
loop_
_entity_poly.entity_id
_entity_poly.type
_entity_poly.pdbx_seq_one_letter_code
_entity_poly.pdbx_strand_id
1 'polypeptide(L)'
;MYSLSLLYLFCVSLFFTSIYGITYTKEEVLKRTDNNVYYCKDNICVSSSEYRTDYETIIIPNNQGRNVTYITDSCSSRDIDIGACNSKECSNDSQCLSNKCIKGHCIYNEDNPVVECQYVRTRHNAYPFGDPKGYKMQCGLPYGYECKSNDGCSSYNCNNGVCGTEDDSGCHSTCGIGQSIVFAYGVVPLVILFILISCCICCSRYHNKNKKEVTIV
;
A
#
# COMPACT_ATOMS: atom_id res chain seq x y z
N MET A 1 9.77 -39.17 -17.06
CA MET A 1 11.17 -38.75 -17.34
C MET A 1 11.13 -37.39 -17.98
N TYR A 2 11.43 -36.32 -17.23
CA TYR A 2 11.56 -35.00 -17.84
C TYR A 2 12.76 -35.03 -18.79
N SER A 3 12.57 -34.58 -20.03
CA SER A 3 13.64 -34.47 -21.01
C SER A 3 14.76 -33.60 -20.43
N LEU A 4 16.02 -34.06 -20.56
CA LEU A 4 17.22 -33.32 -20.12
C LEU A 4 17.23 -31.87 -20.66
N SER A 5 16.60 -31.65 -21.81
CA SER A 5 16.43 -30.34 -22.45
C SER A 5 15.48 -29.40 -21.68
N LEU A 6 14.44 -29.95 -21.05
CA LEU A 6 13.49 -29.21 -20.21
C LEU A 6 14.12 -28.75 -18.89
N LEU A 7 14.98 -29.60 -18.32
CA LEU A 7 15.75 -29.26 -17.12
C LEU A 7 16.79 -28.17 -17.41
N TYR A 8 17.45 -28.23 -18.58
CA TYR A 8 18.39 -27.20 -19.02
C TYR A 8 17.73 -25.84 -19.21
N LEU A 9 16.57 -25.78 -19.88
CA LEU A 9 15.82 -24.52 -20.06
C LEU A 9 15.37 -23.92 -18.72
N PHE A 10 14.95 -24.74 -17.77
CA PHE A 10 14.58 -24.30 -16.42
C PHE A 10 15.78 -23.78 -15.62
N CYS A 11 16.94 -24.44 -15.71
CA CYS A 11 18.17 -23.95 -15.07
C CYS A 11 18.63 -22.62 -15.70
N VAL A 12 18.53 -22.48 -17.02
CA VAL A 12 18.88 -21.24 -17.72
C VAL A 12 17.95 -20.10 -17.29
N SER A 13 16.63 -20.32 -17.22
CA SER A 13 15.69 -19.27 -16.75
C SER A 13 15.90 -18.90 -15.28
N LEU A 14 16.21 -19.87 -14.41
CA LEU A 14 16.60 -19.60 -13.02
C LEU A 14 17.91 -18.82 -12.91
N PHE A 15 18.87 -19.08 -13.80
CA PHE A 15 20.14 -18.36 -13.84
C PHE A 15 19.97 -16.91 -14.36
N PHE A 16 19.08 -16.71 -15.33
CA PHE A 16 18.73 -15.36 -15.78
C PHE A 16 17.97 -14.57 -14.70
N THR A 17 17.05 -15.19 -13.97
CA THR A 17 16.34 -14.51 -12.87
C THR A 17 17.25 -14.19 -11.68
N SER A 18 18.26 -15.02 -11.38
CA SER A 18 19.22 -14.74 -10.30
C SER A 18 20.24 -13.65 -10.65
N ILE A 19 20.59 -13.49 -11.93
CA ILE A 19 21.60 -12.50 -12.37
C ILE A 19 20.99 -11.13 -12.65
N TYR A 20 19.81 -11.07 -13.28
CA TYR A 20 19.24 -9.80 -13.75
C TYR A 20 18.37 -9.10 -12.73
N GLY A 21 18.06 -9.78 -11.63
CA GLY A 21 17.22 -9.22 -10.61
C GLY A 21 15.76 -9.07 -11.03
N ILE A 22 14.85 -9.03 -10.06
CA ILE A 22 13.43 -8.97 -10.34
C ILE A 22 13.04 -7.51 -10.56
N THR A 23 12.88 -7.16 -11.84
CA THR A 23 12.26 -5.90 -12.26
C THR A 23 10.78 -6.09 -12.48
N TYR A 24 10.02 -5.02 -12.28
CA TYR A 24 8.58 -4.99 -12.48
C TYR A 24 8.20 -3.81 -13.35
N THR A 25 7.11 -3.94 -14.08
CA THR A 25 6.44 -2.80 -14.69
C THR A 25 5.64 -2.01 -13.65
N LYS A 26 5.36 -0.74 -13.92
CA LYS A 26 4.53 0.08 -13.02
C LYS A 26 3.14 -0.54 -12.80
N GLU A 27 2.56 -1.14 -13.84
CA GLU A 27 1.27 -1.84 -13.76
C GLU A 27 1.31 -3.11 -12.90
N GLU A 28 2.44 -3.84 -12.93
CA GLU A 28 2.63 -5.02 -12.08
C GLU A 28 2.78 -4.62 -10.62
N VAL A 29 3.56 -3.57 -10.33
CA VAL A 29 3.70 -3.04 -8.97
C VAL A 29 2.35 -2.62 -8.41
N LEU A 30 1.52 -1.90 -9.19
CA LEU A 30 0.19 -1.45 -8.75
C LEU A 30 -0.78 -2.60 -8.38
N LYS A 31 -0.56 -3.82 -8.89
CA LYS A 31 -1.37 -5.01 -8.58
C LYS A 31 -0.87 -5.77 -7.34
N ARG A 32 0.29 -5.40 -6.79
CA ARG A 32 0.87 -6.07 -5.63
C ARG A 32 0.21 -5.64 -4.33
N THR A 33 0.33 -6.52 -3.35
CA THR A 33 -0.22 -6.36 -2.00
C THR A 33 0.83 -6.66 -0.92
N ASP A 34 2.11 -6.62 -1.29
CA ASP A 34 3.22 -6.74 -0.35
C ASP A 34 3.62 -5.36 0.18
N ASN A 35 4.21 -5.33 1.37
CA ASN A 35 4.62 -4.09 2.04
C ASN A 35 6.00 -3.57 1.58
N ASN A 36 6.47 -3.94 0.38
CA ASN A 36 7.74 -3.41 -0.10
C ASN A 36 7.56 -2.00 -0.68
N VAL A 37 8.64 -1.22 -0.60
CA VAL A 37 8.76 0.06 -1.29
C VAL A 37 9.42 -0.18 -2.65
N TYR A 38 8.88 0.41 -3.70
CA TYR A 38 9.43 0.32 -5.05
C TYR A 38 9.84 1.70 -5.55
N TYR A 39 10.96 1.79 -6.25
CA TYR A 39 11.31 2.98 -7.02
C TYR A 39 11.17 2.68 -8.50
N CYS A 40 10.57 3.61 -9.23
CA CYS A 40 10.33 3.48 -10.65
C CYS A 40 11.09 4.57 -11.43
N LYS A 41 11.70 4.16 -12.54
CA LYS A 41 12.19 5.05 -13.59
C LYS A 41 11.54 4.62 -14.90
N ASP A 42 10.86 5.55 -15.56
CA ASP A 42 10.01 5.26 -16.71
C ASP A 42 8.95 4.20 -16.36
N ASN A 43 8.94 3.06 -17.07
CA ASN A 43 8.07 1.93 -16.79
C ASN A 43 8.78 0.77 -16.05
N ILE A 44 10.02 0.96 -15.58
CA ILE A 44 10.80 -0.06 -14.88
C ILE A 44 10.84 0.29 -13.40
N CYS A 45 10.40 -0.63 -12.57
CA CYS A 45 10.36 -0.51 -11.12
C CYS A 45 11.16 -1.63 -10.46
N VAL A 46 11.79 -1.31 -9.34
CA VAL A 46 12.59 -2.27 -8.56
C VAL A 46 12.25 -2.16 -7.08
N SER A 47 12.35 -3.27 -6.36
CA SER A 47 12.14 -3.27 -4.91
C SER A 47 13.32 -2.63 -4.19
N SER A 48 13.02 -1.70 -3.29
CA SER A 48 14.02 -1.09 -2.42
C SER A 48 14.70 -2.09 -1.48
N SER A 49 14.04 -3.19 -1.11
CA SER A 49 14.62 -4.18 -0.20
C SER A 49 15.68 -5.05 -0.87
N GLU A 50 15.61 -5.20 -2.19
CA GLU A 50 16.49 -6.09 -2.98
C GLU A 50 17.60 -5.32 -3.72
N TYR A 51 17.36 -4.05 -4.10
CA TYR A 51 18.24 -3.27 -4.98
C TYR A 51 18.87 -2.04 -4.33
N ARG A 52 18.73 -1.86 -3.02
CA ARG A 52 19.47 -0.84 -2.29
C ARG A 52 20.93 -1.26 -2.10
N THR A 53 21.85 -0.45 -2.62
CA THR A 53 23.27 -0.56 -2.30
C THR A 53 23.62 0.14 -0.97
N ASP A 54 22.89 1.21 -0.66
CA ASP A 54 22.87 1.94 0.62
C ASP A 54 21.47 2.57 0.81
N TYR A 55 21.27 3.36 1.88
CA TYR A 55 19.97 4.01 2.12
C TYR A 55 19.62 5.08 1.07
N GLU A 56 20.60 5.56 0.31
CA GLU A 56 20.51 6.75 -0.55
C GLU A 56 20.54 6.42 -2.05
N THR A 57 20.79 5.15 -2.42
CA THR A 57 20.93 4.72 -3.81
C THR A 57 20.17 3.45 -4.14
N ILE A 58 19.73 3.36 -5.39
CA ILE A 58 19.06 2.18 -5.92
C ILE A 58 19.56 1.81 -7.31
N ILE A 59 19.61 0.51 -7.61
CA ILE A 59 19.99 0.00 -8.93
C ILE A 59 18.72 -0.24 -9.77
N ILE A 60 18.59 0.51 -10.86
CA ILE A 60 17.52 0.31 -11.86
C ILE A 60 18.18 0.05 -13.22
N PRO A 61 17.83 -1.04 -13.93
CA PRO A 61 18.37 -1.27 -15.25
C PRO A 61 17.83 -0.25 -16.25
N ASN A 62 18.70 0.21 -17.15
CA ASN A 62 18.30 1.09 -18.24
C ASN A 62 17.60 0.31 -19.37
N ASN A 63 17.15 1.02 -20.41
CA ASN A 63 16.53 0.43 -21.60
C ASN A 63 17.40 -0.58 -22.37
N GLN A 64 18.71 -0.62 -22.12
CA GLN A 64 19.65 -1.60 -22.68
C GLN A 64 19.87 -2.81 -21.77
N GLY A 65 19.15 -2.89 -20.64
CA GLY A 65 19.30 -3.94 -19.63
C GLY A 65 20.57 -3.83 -18.78
N ARG A 66 21.25 -2.66 -18.81
CA ARG A 66 22.45 -2.42 -17.97
C ARG A 66 22.03 -1.83 -16.64
N ASN A 67 22.50 -2.42 -15.56
CA ASN A 67 22.29 -1.91 -14.20
C ASN A 67 22.93 -0.53 -14.04
N VAL A 68 22.14 0.46 -13.64
CA VAL A 68 22.60 1.81 -13.34
C VAL A 68 22.21 2.12 -11.90
N THR A 69 23.18 2.60 -11.12
CA THR A 69 22.95 3.07 -9.75
C THR A 69 22.51 4.52 -9.80
N TYR A 70 21.35 4.81 -9.21
CA TYR A 70 20.81 6.15 -9.07
C TYR A 70 20.77 6.57 -7.61
N ILE A 71 21.02 7.84 -7.34
CA ILE A 71 20.79 8.49 -6.06
C ILE A 71 19.31 8.81 -5.96
N THR A 72 18.65 8.29 -4.92
CA THR A 72 17.21 8.46 -4.67
C THR A 72 16.93 9.66 -3.79
N ASP A 73 17.85 9.99 -2.88
CA ASP A 73 17.70 11.11 -1.97
C ASP A 73 17.89 12.44 -2.72
N SER A 74 17.13 13.45 -2.33
CA SER A 74 17.15 14.75 -2.99
C SER A 74 16.96 15.88 -2.00
N CYS A 75 17.71 16.95 -2.20
CA CYS A 75 17.67 18.12 -1.34
C CYS A 75 16.89 19.27 -1.96
N SER A 76 16.36 20.14 -1.10
CA SER A 76 15.86 21.43 -1.55
C SER A 76 17.03 22.35 -1.90
N SER A 77 16.82 23.29 -2.83
CA SER A 77 17.85 24.28 -3.17
C SER A 77 18.30 25.10 -1.96
N ARG A 78 17.38 25.37 -1.03
CA ARG A 78 17.68 26.07 0.23
C ARG A 78 18.65 25.27 1.10
N ASP A 79 18.44 23.97 1.24
CA ASP A 79 19.28 23.13 2.11
C ASP A 79 20.70 22.98 1.54
N ILE A 80 20.83 23.00 0.21
CA ILE A 80 22.13 23.05 -0.46
C ILE A 80 22.83 24.39 -0.17
N ASP A 81 22.12 25.51 -0.30
CA ASP A 81 22.71 26.84 -0.11
C ASP A 81 23.21 27.09 1.32
N ILE A 82 22.54 26.52 2.33
CA ILE A 82 22.96 26.62 3.74
C ILE A 82 23.88 25.47 4.19
N GLY A 83 24.21 24.53 3.29
CA GLY A 83 25.07 23.38 3.60
C GLY A 83 24.45 22.36 4.57
N ALA A 84 23.11 22.26 4.61
CA ALA A 84 22.38 21.31 5.45
C ALA A 84 21.99 20.01 4.70
N CYS A 85 22.30 19.93 3.40
CA CYS A 85 22.07 18.73 2.59
C CYS A 85 23.13 17.67 2.87
N ASN A 86 22.72 16.51 3.39
CA ASN A 86 23.61 15.37 3.67
C ASN A 86 23.49 14.23 2.65
N SER A 87 22.80 14.46 1.52
CA SER A 87 22.64 13.44 0.49
C SER A 87 23.99 13.11 -0.16
N LYS A 88 24.11 11.88 -0.69
CA LYS A 88 25.21 11.50 -1.59
C LYS A 88 25.49 12.55 -2.66
N GLU A 89 26.77 12.78 -2.92
CA GLU A 89 27.18 13.72 -3.96
C GLU A 89 26.95 13.14 -5.37
N CYS A 90 26.51 14.00 -6.29
CA CYS A 90 26.40 13.74 -7.71
C CYS A 90 27.38 14.62 -8.50
N SER A 91 27.93 14.08 -9.58
CA SER A 91 28.77 14.81 -10.54
C SER A 91 28.03 15.12 -11.84
N ASN A 92 26.93 14.40 -12.12
CA ASN A 92 26.12 14.59 -13.32
C ASN A 92 24.63 14.32 -13.04
N ASP A 93 23.77 14.86 -13.91
CA ASP A 93 22.32 14.68 -13.80
C ASP A 93 21.90 13.21 -13.86
N SER A 94 22.58 12.41 -14.69
CA SER A 94 22.23 10.99 -14.90
C SER A 94 22.43 10.09 -13.68
N GLN A 95 23.20 10.54 -12.69
CA GLN A 95 23.35 9.84 -11.41
C GLN A 95 22.15 10.02 -10.49
N CYS A 96 21.34 11.07 -10.70
CA CYS A 96 20.15 11.31 -9.89
C CYS A 96 18.94 10.59 -10.47
N LEU A 97 18.11 10.00 -9.61
CA LEU A 97 16.84 9.41 -10.06
C LEU A 97 15.92 10.49 -10.64
N SER A 98 15.95 11.70 -10.09
CA SER A 98 15.28 12.91 -10.60
C SER A 98 15.91 13.49 -11.88
N ASN A 99 17.04 12.93 -12.35
CA ASN A 99 17.79 13.42 -13.50
C ASN A 99 18.20 14.90 -13.38
N LYS A 100 18.55 15.36 -12.17
CA LYS A 100 18.96 16.75 -11.91
C LYS A 100 19.93 16.85 -10.74
N CYS A 101 21.14 17.32 -11.04
CA CYS A 101 22.25 17.49 -10.10
C CYS A 101 22.66 18.97 -10.05
N ILE A 102 22.61 19.60 -8.88
CA ILE A 102 23.01 21.00 -8.69
C ILE A 102 23.96 21.09 -7.50
N LYS A 103 25.10 21.77 -7.72
CA LYS A 103 26.14 21.98 -6.70
C LYS A 103 26.55 20.70 -5.98
N GLY A 104 26.62 19.59 -6.71
CA GLY A 104 27.00 18.31 -6.15
C GLY A 104 25.87 17.51 -5.51
N HIS A 105 24.61 17.98 -5.51
CA HIS A 105 23.50 17.24 -4.89
C HIS A 105 22.32 17.04 -5.84
N CYS A 106 21.64 15.91 -5.70
CA CYS A 106 20.42 15.64 -6.43
C CYS A 106 19.29 16.53 -5.90
N ILE A 107 18.53 17.13 -6.81
CA ILE A 107 17.41 17.99 -6.44
C ILE A 107 16.11 17.49 -7.06
N TYR A 108 15.00 17.97 -6.51
CA TYR A 108 13.70 17.77 -7.11
C TYR A 108 13.66 18.29 -8.55
N ASN A 109 13.00 17.52 -9.43
CA ASN A 109 12.79 17.87 -10.82
C ASN A 109 11.31 17.66 -11.18
N GLU A 110 10.59 18.74 -11.47
CA GLU A 110 9.18 18.67 -11.87
C GLU A 110 8.98 17.94 -13.19
N ASP A 111 9.93 18.05 -14.12
CA ASP A 111 9.86 17.40 -15.43
C ASP A 111 10.14 15.89 -15.37
N ASN A 112 10.87 15.45 -14.33
CA ASN A 112 11.21 14.05 -14.10
C ASN A 112 11.18 13.73 -12.60
N PRO A 113 9.98 13.71 -11.99
CA PRO A 113 9.87 13.48 -10.56
C PRO A 113 10.25 12.04 -10.22
N VAL A 114 10.90 11.86 -9.08
CA VAL A 114 11.12 10.54 -8.51
C VAL A 114 9.75 9.90 -8.22
N VAL A 115 9.54 8.68 -8.72
CA VAL A 115 8.32 7.92 -8.47
C VAL A 115 8.65 6.79 -7.50
N GLU A 116 7.97 6.81 -6.37
CA GLU A 116 8.04 5.79 -5.34
C GLU A 116 6.65 5.15 -5.19
N CYS A 117 6.61 3.82 -4.99
CA CYS A 117 5.39 3.10 -4.72
C CYS A 117 5.45 2.42 -3.35
N GLN A 118 4.39 2.58 -2.57
CA GLN A 118 4.25 2.02 -1.23
C GLN A 118 2.87 1.40 -1.07
N TYR A 119 2.77 0.36 -0.24
CA TYR A 119 1.49 -0.28 0.07
C TYR A 119 0.83 0.40 1.26
N VAL A 120 -0.08 1.32 0.96
CA VAL A 120 -0.60 2.27 1.95
C VAL A 120 -2.10 2.18 2.09
N ARG A 121 -2.57 2.58 3.26
CA ARG A 121 -3.99 2.74 3.55
C ARG A 121 -4.52 4.01 2.87
N THR A 122 -5.61 3.88 2.12
CA THR A 122 -6.23 5.00 1.38
C THR A 122 -7.61 5.40 1.87
N ARG A 123 -8.14 4.71 2.89
CA ARG A 123 -9.40 5.05 3.56
C ARG A 123 -9.17 5.21 5.04
N HIS A 124 -9.37 6.42 5.55
CA HIS A 124 -9.17 6.76 6.97
C HIS A 124 -10.49 6.74 7.78
N ASN A 125 -11.63 6.43 7.14
CA ASN A 125 -12.94 6.46 7.80
C ASN A 125 -13.33 5.09 8.37
N ALA A 126 -13.55 5.04 9.68
CA ALA A 126 -14.09 3.89 10.39
C ALA A 126 -15.56 3.67 10.01
N TYR A 127 -15.82 2.78 9.05
CA TYR A 127 -17.16 2.23 8.90
C TYR A 127 -17.48 1.34 10.11
N PRO A 128 -18.70 1.41 10.70
CA PRO A 128 -19.08 0.60 11.86
C PRO A 128 -19.06 -0.93 11.59
N PHE A 129 -18.91 -1.32 10.33
CA PHE A 129 -18.88 -2.72 9.89
C PHE A 129 -17.50 -3.22 9.43
N GLY A 130 -16.44 -2.57 9.92
CA GLY A 130 -15.08 -2.92 9.54
C GLY A 130 -14.77 -2.33 8.17
N ASP A 131 -13.60 -1.73 8.06
CA ASP A 131 -13.10 -1.25 6.78
C ASP A 131 -12.61 -2.50 6.01
N PRO A 132 -13.18 -2.86 4.85
CA PRO A 132 -12.58 -3.88 4.01
C PRO A 132 -11.26 -3.29 3.49
N LYS A 133 -10.19 -3.47 4.27
CA LYS A 133 -8.78 -3.18 3.97
C LYS A 133 -8.61 -2.27 2.75
N GLY A 134 -8.76 -0.95 2.93
CA GLY A 134 -8.52 0.05 1.89
C GLY A 134 -7.03 0.24 1.58
N TYR A 135 -6.24 -0.82 1.69
CA TYR A 135 -4.83 -0.81 1.34
C TYR A 135 -4.71 -1.07 -0.16
N LYS A 136 -3.89 -0.27 -0.83
CA LYS A 136 -3.50 -0.49 -2.21
C LYS A 136 -2.06 -0.06 -2.38
N MET A 137 -1.40 -0.64 -3.37
CA MET A 137 -0.15 -0.08 -3.84
C MET A 137 -0.44 1.30 -4.44
N GLN A 138 0.17 2.34 -3.88
CA GLN A 138 0.05 3.71 -4.31
C GLN A 138 1.42 4.16 -4.80
N CYS A 139 1.47 4.66 -6.03
CA CYS A 139 2.68 5.26 -6.60
C CYS A 139 2.52 6.78 -6.66
N GLY A 140 3.55 7.51 -6.27
CA GLY A 140 3.54 8.96 -6.28
C GLY A 140 4.91 9.56 -5.93
N LEU A 141 4.88 10.81 -5.50
CA LEU A 141 6.07 11.51 -5.03
C LEU A 141 6.50 10.95 -3.66
N PRO A 142 7.81 10.82 -3.41
CA PRO A 142 8.34 10.33 -2.14
C PRO A 142 8.17 11.36 -1.02
N TYR A 143 8.52 10.96 0.20
CA TYR A 143 8.51 11.82 1.39
C TYR A 143 9.29 13.13 1.16
N GLY A 144 8.76 14.24 1.68
CA GLY A 144 9.39 15.56 1.63
C GLY A 144 9.18 16.35 0.32
N TYR A 145 8.56 15.75 -0.69
CA TYR A 145 8.27 16.42 -1.96
C TYR A 145 7.01 17.27 -1.88
N GLU A 146 6.95 18.37 -2.64
CA GLU A 146 5.77 19.20 -2.71
C GLU A 146 4.60 18.47 -3.39
N CYS A 147 3.40 18.59 -2.84
CA CYS A 147 2.20 17.90 -3.30
C CYS A 147 0.97 18.81 -3.25
N LYS A 148 0.00 18.49 -4.10
CA LYS A 148 -1.29 19.22 -4.16
C LYS A 148 -2.43 18.45 -3.49
N SER A 149 -2.32 17.13 -3.43
CA SER A 149 -3.35 16.23 -2.89
C SER A 149 -2.72 14.93 -2.41
N ASN A 150 -3.44 14.20 -1.55
CA ASN A 150 -3.02 12.90 -1.02
C ASN A 150 -2.66 11.89 -2.11
N ASP A 151 -3.45 11.83 -3.19
CA ASP A 151 -3.19 10.92 -4.32
C ASP A 151 -1.86 11.20 -5.06
N GLY A 152 -1.26 12.39 -4.85
CA GLY A 152 0.03 12.74 -5.46
C GLY A 152 1.24 12.11 -4.76
N CYS A 153 1.09 11.68 -3.51
CA CYS A 153 2.16 11.11 -2.71
C CYS A 153 2.15 9.57 -2.75
N SER A 154 3.32 8.95 -2.67
CA SER A 154 3.47 7.49 -2.49
C SER A 154 2.79 7.04 -1.19
N SER A 155 2.90 7.86 -0.14
CA SER A 155 2.34 7.65 1.19
C SER A 155 0.82 7.88 1.31
N TYR A 156 0.17 8.33 0.23
CA TYR A 156 -1.22 8.82 0.25
C TYR A 156 -1.47 9.97 1.26
N ASN A 157 -0.42 10.68 1.68
CA ASN A 157 -0.51 11.70 2.71
C ASN A 157 0.17 13.00 2.24
N CYS A 158 -0.63 14.00 1.89
CA CYS A 158 -0.16 15.33 1.53
C CYS A 158 -0.54 16.32 2.63
N ASN A 159 0.41 16.65 3.50
CA ASN A 159 0.18 17.52 4.65
C ASN A 159 0.91 18.84 4.47
N ASN A 160 0.20 19.96 4.62
CA ASN A 160 0.75 21.31 4.41
C ASN A 160 1.46 21.49 3.05
N GLY A 161 0.99 20.81 2.01
CA GLY A 161 1.56 20.87 0.66
C GLY A 161 2.85 20.06 0.49
N VAL A 162 3.20 19.18 1.43
CA VAL A 162 4.37 18.29 1.36
C VAL A 162 3.97 16.83 1.64
N CYS A 163 4.56 15.89 0.92
CA CYS A 163 4.34 14.47 1.13
C CYS A 163 4.88 14.05 2.49
N GLY A 164 4.00 13.57 3.36
CA GLY A 164 4.31 13.06 4.69
C GLY A 164 4.59 11.57 4.69
N THR A 165 4.80 11.01 5.88
CA THR A 165 4.85 9.56 6.07
C THR A 165 3.47 8.93 5.88
N GLU A 166 3.43 7.64 5.61
CA GLU A 166 2.18 6.87 5.57
C GLU A 166 1.40 7.05 6.89
N ASP A 167 0.10 7.30 6.77
CA ASP A 167 -0.80 7.41 7.93
C ASP A 167 -1.36 6.03 8.29
N ASP A 168 -0.59 5.31 9.09
CA ASP A 168 -0.97 4.02 9.68
C ASP A 168 -1.65 4.18 11.05
N SER A 169 -2.15 5.37 11.41
CA SER A 169 -2.87 5.60 12.68
C SER A 169 -4.22 4.84 12.81
N GLY A 170 -4.48 3.91 11.89
CA GLY A 170 -5.65 3.06 11.86
C GLY A 170 -5.55 1.81 12.74
N CYS A 171 -6.68 1.46 13.32
CA CYS A 171 -6.94 0.28 14.15
C CYS A 171 -6.37 -1.05 13.61
N HIS A 172 -5.24 -1.53 14.16
CA HIS A 172 -4.52 -2.72 13.69
C HIS A 172 -5.13 -4.07 14.13
N SER A 173 -6.08 -4.11 15.07
CA SER A 173 -6.59 -5.38 15.61
C SER A 173 -7.86 -5.29 16.46
N THR A 174 -8.16 -4.14 17.07
CA THR A 174 -9.30 -3.98 18.00
C THR A 174 -10.62 -3.62 17.33
N CYS A 175 -10.62 -3.25 16.04
CA CYS A 175 -11.86 -2.87 15.35
C CYS A 175 -12.78 -4.05 15.04
N GLY A 176 -12.25 -5.27 14.95
CA GLY A 176 -13.05 -6.50 14.92
C GLY A 176 -13.66 -6.87 16.28
N ILE A 177 -13.06 -6.41 17.39
CA ILE A 177 -13.58 -6.62 18.75
C ILE A 177 -14.84 -5.78 18.95
N GLY A 178 -14.84 -4.52 18.48
CA GLY A 178 -16.04 -3.66 18.49
C GLY A 178 -17.22 -4.29 17.76
N GLN A 179 -16.98 -4.89 16.57
CA GLN A 179 -18.03 -5.59 15.82
C GLN A 179 -18.54 -6.85 16.53
N SER A 180 -17.63 -7.65 17.10
CA SER A 180 -18.00 -8.84 17.88
C SER A 180 -18.87 -8.47 19.08
N ILE A 181 -18.57 -7.35 19.74
CA ILE A 181 -19.34 -6.84 20.88
C ILE A 181 -20.72 -6.35 20.42
N VAL A 182 -20.82 -5.57 19.34
CA VAL A 182 -22.12 -5.07 18.83
C VAL A 182 -23.02 -6.22 18.37
N PHE A 183 -22.48 -7.24 17.71
CA PHE A 183 -23.25 -8.42 17.32
C PHE A 183 -23.68 -9.24 18.55
N ALA A 184 -22.76 -9.53 19.47
CA ALA A 184 -23.03 -10.36 20.64
C ALA A 184 -24.01 -9.71 21.62
N TYR A 185 -23.92 -8.39 21.84
CA TYR A 185 -24.71 -7.68 22.84
C TYR A 185 -25.85 -6.83 22.26
N GLY A 186 -25.89 -6.61 20.94
CA GLY A 186 -26.97 -5.88 20.27
C GLY A 186 -27.91 -6.79 19.50
N VAL A 187 -27.40 -7.46 18.47
CA VAL A 187 -28.22 -8.22 17.51
C VAL A 187 -28.74 -9.53 18.12
N VAL A 188 -27.88 -10.31 18.76
CA VAL A 188 -28.25 -11.62 19.33
C VAL A 188 -29.37 -11.49 20.39
N PRO A 189 -29.32 -10.55 21.36
CA PRO A 189 -30.39 -10.40 22.34
C PRO A 189 -31.72 -9.96 21.71
N LEU A 190 -31.68 -9.09 20.69
CA LEU A 190 -32.88 -8.65 19.98
C LEU A 190 -33.55 -9.80 19.21
N VAL A 191 -32.76 -10.66 18.57
CA VAL A 191 -33.27 -11.87 17.89
C VAL A 191 -33.90 -12.83 18.90
N ILE A 192 -33.24 -13.07 20.05
CA ILE A 192 -33.77 -13.93 21.12
C ILE A 192 -35.09 -13.36 21.64
N LEU A 193 -35.16 -12.05 21.91
CA LEU A 193 -36.38 -11.38 22.38
C LEU A 193 -37.52 -11.52 21.37
N PHE A 194 -37.22 -11.35 20.07
CA PHE A 194 -38.21 -11.50 19.00
C PHE A 194 -38.76 -12.93 18.92
N ILE A 195 -37.89 -13.94 19.05
CA ILE A 195 -38.29 -15.36 19.09
C ILE A 195 -39.20 -15.59 20.30
N LEU A 196 -38.84 -15.13 21.49
CA LEU A 196 -39.65 -15.29 22.70
C LEU A 196 -41.04 -14.64 22.56
N ILE A 197 -41.11 -13.40 22.06
CA ILE A 197 -42.37 -12.69 21.81
C ILE A 197 -43.23 -13.47 20.81
N SER A 198 -42.64 -13.94 19.71
CA SER A 198 -43.35 -14.71 18.69
C SER A 198 -43.93 -16.03 19.26
N CYS A 199 -43.16 -16.75 20.09
CA CYS A 199 -43.61 -17.93 20.80
C CYS A 199 -44.78 -17.62 21.77
N CYS A 200 -44.67 -16.53 22.55
CA CYS A 200 -45.74 -16.10 23.46
C CYS A 200 -47.05 -15.77 22.71
N ILE A 201 -46.96 -15.09 21.56
CA ILE A 201 -48.13 -14.76 20.72
C ILE A 201 -48.76 -16.03 20.14
N CYS A 202 -47.94 -16.97 19.65
CA CYS A 202 -48.41 -18.25 19.11
C CYS A 202 -49.11 -19.10 20.19
N CYS A 203 -48.52 -19.24 21.38
CA CYS A 203 -49.13 -19.97 22.50
C CYS A 203 -50.44 -19.32 22.97
N SER A 204 -50.48 -17.99 23.05
CA SER A 204 -51.69 -17.26 23.45
C SER A 204 -52.83 -17.41 22.43
N ARG A 205 -52.51 -17.41 21.13
CA ARG A 205 -53.48 -17.67 20.06
C ARG A 205 -53.98 -19.11 20.08
N TYR A 206 -53.10 -20.08 20.31
CA TYR A 206 -53.45 -21.50 20.41
C TYR A 206 -54.42 -21.76 21.58
N HIS A 207 -54.11 -21.23 22.77
CA HIS A 207 -54.97 -21.36 23.95
C HIS A 207 -56.35 -20.70 23.75
N ASN A 208 -56.39 -19.50 23.16
CA ASN A 208 -57.66 -18.83 22.86
C ASN A 208 -58.52 -19.56 21.82
N LYS A 209 -57.90 -20.34 20.92
CA LYS A 209 -58.64 -21.18 19.96
C LYS A 209 -59.29 -22.38 20.67
N ASN A 210 -58.56 -23.06 21.55
CA ASN A 210 -59.08 -24.22 22.30
C ASN A 210 -60.15 -23.83 23.32
N LYS A 211 -60.06 -22.64 23.95
CA LYS A 211 -61.09 -22.17 24.89
C LYS A 211 -62.45 -21.90 24.22
N LYS A 212 -62.43 -21.49 22.94
CA LYS A 212 -63.66 -21.28 22.15
C LYS A 212 -64.36 -22.59 21.78
N GLU A 213 -63.61 -23.67 21.55
CA GLU A 213 -64.21 -24.99 21.28
C GLU A 213 -64.87 -25.62 22.52
N VAL A 214 -64.34 -25.38 23.72
CA VAL A 214 -64.91 -25.93 24.98
C VAL A 214 -66.18 -25.18 25.44
N THR A 215 -66.44 -23.96 24.95
CA THR A 215 -67.63 -23.17 25.33
C THR A 215 -68.82 -23.39 24.39
N ILE A 216 -68.64 -24.17 23.32
CA ILE A 216 -69.69 -24.53 22.35
C ILE A 216 -69.96 -26.03 22.50
N VAL A 217 -70.40 -26.45 23.69
CA VAL A 217 -71.02 -27.76 23.97
C VAL A 217 -72.12 -27.53 24.99
#